data_AF-A0A7S3NFF3-F1
#
_entry.id   AF-A0A7S3NFF3-F1
#
_cell.length_a   1.000
_cell.length_b   1.000
_cell.length_c   1.000
_cell.angle_alpha   90.00
_cell.angle_beta   90.00
_cell.angle_gamma   90.00
#
_symmetry.space_group_name_H-M   'P 1'
#
loop_
_entity.id
_entity.type
_entity.pdbx_description
1 polymer ?
#
loop_
_entity_poly.entity_id
_entity_poly.type
_entity_poly.pdbx_seq_one_letter_code
_entity_poly.pdbx_strand_id
1 'polypeptide(L)'
;MNKIDSELEVLVHGRTKSAVGPTASRRRSQYIGVFKNGANWQALITINKRKVYIGTYATELQAARAFDFHSLLLHGILATTNFDYCKEEIVGLAERYLLAGSKFI
;
A
#
# COMPACT_ATOMS: atom_id res chain seq x y z
N MET A 1 -5.97 -0.64 27.98
CA MET A 1 -5.43 -0.52 26.62
C MET A 1 -6.60 -0.69 25.66
N ASN A 2 -6.97 0.34 24.91
CA ASN A 2 -8.10 0.23 23.99
C ASN A 2 -7.66 -0.51 22.73
N LYS A 3 -8.58 -1.24 22.09
CA LYS A 3 -8.29 -2.02 20.87
C LYS A 3 -7.67 -1.18 19.73
N ILE A 4 -8.00 0.11 19.71
CA ILE A 4 -7.45 1.11 18.78
C ILE A 4 -5.95 1.33 19.02
N ASP A 5 -5.52 1.39 20.28
CA ASP A 5 -4.11 1.63 20.64
C ASP A 5 -3.21 0.46 20.20
N SER A 6 -3.72 -0.77 20.29
CA SER A 6 -2.99 -1.97 19.86
C SER A 6 -2.87 -2.13 18.34
N GLU A 7 -3.89 -1.71 17.58
CA GLU A 7 -3.84 -1.76 16.10
C GLU A 7 -2.91 -0.67 15.53
N LEU A 8 -2.82 0.48 16.20
CA LEU A 8 -1.88 1.56 15.86
C LEU A 8 -0.43 1.20 16.24
N GLU A 9 -0.19 0.47 17.33
CA GLU A 9 1.17 0.06 17.76
C GLU A 9 1.89 -0.84 16.74
N VAL A 10 1.16 -1.71 16.04
CA VAL A 10 1.68 -2.59 14.98
C VAL A 10 2.23 -1.77 13.81
N LEU A 11 1.65 -0.60 13.54
CA LEU A 11 2.07 0.27 12.43
C LEU A 11 3.34 1.06 12.73
N VAL A 12 3.80 1.15 13.99
CA VAL A 12 4.81 2.14 14.45
C VAL A 12 6.18 1.54 14.80
N HIS A 13 6.31 0.22 15.01
CA HIS A 13 7.59 -0.40 15.41
C HIS A 13 8.18 -1.26 14.28
N GLY A 14 9.15 -0.70 13.54
CA GLY A 14 9.73 -1.39 12.39
C GLY A 14 11.06 -0.80 11.91
N ARG A 15 12.05 -1.69 11.77
CA ARG A 15 13.47 -1.48 11.40
C ARG A 15 13.70 -0.62 10.15
N THR A 16 14.84 0.07 10.09
CA THR A 16 15.26 0.94 8.97
C THR A 16 15.32 0.21 7.63
N LYS A 17 14.80 0.86 6.57
CA LYS A 17 14.71 0.33 5.21
C LYS A 17 16.10 0.09 4.61
N SER A 18 16.37 -1.12 4.12
CA SER A 18 17.51 -1.39 3.23
C SER A 18 17.15 -0.97 1.81
N ALA A 19 17.96 -0.10 1.21
CA ALA A 19 17.80 0.35 -0.17
C ALA A 19 18.12 -0.79 -1.15
N VAL A 20 17.08 -1.50 -1.61
CA VAL A 20 17.15 -2.33 -2.82
C VAL A 20 16.51 -1.53 -3.93
N GLY A 21 17.34 -0.86 -4.74
CA GLY A 21 16.89 -0.20 -5.96
C GLY A 21 16.32 -1.22 -6.95
N PRO A 22 15.28 -0.89 -7.73
CA PRO A 22 14.68 -1.83 -8.64
C PRO A 22 15.65 -2.16 -9.78
N THR A 23 15.95 -3.45 -9.96
CA THR A 23 16.59 -3.97 -11.17
C THR A 23 15.63 -3.81 -12.34
N ALA A 24 15.89 -2.80 -13.17
CA ALA A 24 15.09 -2.49 -14.34
C ALA A 24 15.15 -3.64 -15.36
N SER A 25 14.10 -4.44 -15.44
CA SER A 25 13.81 -5.23 -16.65
C SER A 25 12.31 -5.52 -16.79
N ARG A 26 11.79 -5.18 -17.98
CA ARG A 26 10.53 -5.68 -18.59
C ARG A 26 9.20 -5.44 -17.87
N ARG A 27 9.09 -4.43 -17.00
CA ARG A 27 7.78 -4.03 -16.43
C ARG A 27 7.12 -2.97 -17.30
N ARG A 28 5.83 -3.17 -17.61
CA ARG A 28 4.99 -2.19 -18.34
C ARG A 28 4.55 -1.00 -17.47
N SER A 29 4.86 -1.06 -16.17
CA SER A 29 4.59 -0.02 -15.20
C SER A 29 5.89 0.35 -14.50
N GLN A 30 6.02 1.63 -14.16
CA GLN A 30 7.11 2.12 -13.31
C GLN A 30 6.85 1.87 -11.82
N TYR A 31 5.59 1.58 -11.44
CA TYR A 31 5.17 1.42 -10.06
C TYR A 31 5.07 -0.06 -9.65
N ILE A 32 5.42 -0.33 -8.40
CA ILE A 32 5.26 -1.62 -7.73
C ILE A 32 3.77 -1.94 -7.63
N GLY A 33 3.41 -3.19 -7.91
CA GLY A 33 2.03 -3.67 -7.79
C GLY A 33 1.08 -3.17 -8.86
N VAL A 34 1.55 -2.41 -9.86
CA VAL A 34 0.73 -1.85 -10.93
C VAL A 34 0.96 -2.57 -12.25
N PHE A 35 -0.14 -2.93 -12.92
CA PHE A 35 -0.11 -3.73 -14.14
C PHE A 35 -1.03 -3.13 -15.22
N LYS A 36 -0.51 -2.97 -16.44
CA LYS A 36 -1.30 -2.52 -17.59
C LYS A 36 -2.23 -3.64 -18.08
N ASN A 37 -3.53 -3.36 -18.19
CA ASN A 37 -4.53 -4.27 -18.74
C ASN A 37 -5.46 -3.54 -19.74
N GLY A 38 -5.18 -3.69 -21.03
CA GLY A 38 -5.87 -2.95 -22.09
C GLY A 38 -5.72 -1.43 -21.91
N ALA A 39 -6.84 -0.71 -21.92
CA ALA A 39 -6.86 0.73 -21.65
C ALA A 39 -6.61 1.07 -20.17
N ASN A 40 -6.90 0.15 -19.25
CA ASN A 40 -6.93 0.41 -17.81
C ASN A 40 -5.66 -0.08 -17.08
N TRP A 41 -5.55 0.29 -15.82
CA TRP A 41 -4.44 -0.06 -14.93
C TRP A 41 -4.96 -0.81 -13.72
N GLN A 42 -4.30 -1.89 -13.34
CA GLN A 42 -4.70 -2.73 -12.21
C GLN A 42 -3.71 -2.60 -11.06
N ALA A 43 -4.22 -2.52 -9.84
CA ALA A 43 -3.43 -2.62 -8.63
C ALA A 43 -3.57 -4.02 -8.04
N LEU A 44 -2.44 -4.64 -7.71
CA LEU A 44 -2.37 -5.95 -7.06
C LEU A 44 -1.35 -5.90 -5.94
N ILE A 45 -1.70 -6.45 -4.78
CA ILE A 45 -0.81 -6.62 -3.63
C ILE A 45 -0.53 -8.09 -3.38
N THR A 46 0.65 -8.40 -2.84
CA THR A 46 1.00 -9.79 -2.51
C THR A 46 0.82 -10.02 -1.02
N ILE A 47 -0.12 -10.89 -0.64
CA ILE A 47 -0.42 -11.27 0.73
C ILE A 47 -0.21 -12.78 0.83
N ASN A 48 0.60 -13.25 1.77
CA ASN A 48 0.88 -14.68 1.96
C ASN A 48 1.28 -15.40 0.66
N LYS A 49 2.19 -14.78 -0.12
CA LYS A 49 2.68 -15.26 -1.43
C LYS A 49 1.61 -15.35 -2.52
N ARG A 50 0.41 -14.81 -2.30
CA ARG A 50 -0.69 -14.77 -3.28
C ARG A 50 -0.95 -13.33 -3.72
N LYS A 51 -1.15 -13.15 -5.02
CA LYS A 51 -1.57 -11.84 -5.57
C LYS A 51 -3.05 -11.65 -5.31
N VAL A 52 -3.37 -10.56 -4.62
CA VAL A 52 -4.72 -10.09 -4.33
C VAL A 52 -4.99 -8.87 -5.20
N TYR A 53 -6.08 -8.91 -5.96
CA TYR A 53 -6.51 -7.81 -6.81
C TYR A 53 -7.20 -6.74 -5.98
N ILE A 54 -6.69 -5.51 -6.05
CA ILE A 54 -7.22 -4.36 -5.32
C ILE A 54 -8.26 -3.62 -6.15
N GLY A 55 -8.03 -3.48 -7.45
CA GLY A 55 -8.94 -2.71 -8.31
C GLY A 55 -8.37 -2.39 -9.68
N THR A 56 -9.23 -1.82 -10.52
CA THR A 56 -8.92 -1.30 -11.85
C THR A 56 -9.15 0.20 -11.85
N TYR A 57 -8.24 0.94 -12.45
CA TYR A 57 -8.16 2.39 -12.46
C TYR A 57 -7.91 2.90 -13.88
N ALA A 58 -8.35 4.13 -14.15
CA ALA A 58 -8.18 4.75 -15.45
C ALA A 58 -6.71 5.15 -15.70
N THR A 59 -5.99 5.54 -14.66
CA THR A 59 -4.59 5.97 -14.76
C THR A 59 -3.66 5.10 -13.93
N GLU A 60 -2.41 5.03 -14.37
CA GLU A 60 -1.35 4.30 -13.68
C GLU A 60 -1.12 4.86 -12.27
N LEU A 61 -1.13 6.19 -12.15
CA LEU A 61 -0.98 6.92 -10.90
C LEU A 61 -2.08 6.58 -9.88
N GLN A 62 -3.33 6.46 -10.32
CA GLN A 62 -4.43 6.06 -9.44
C GLN A 62 -4.23 4.63 -8.92
N ALA A 63 -3.82 3.69 -9.78
CA ALA A 63 -3.50 2.34 -9.37
C ALA A 63 -2.33 2.30 -8.37
N ALA A 64 -1.28 3.10 -8.59
CA ALA A 64 -0.14 3.20 -7.69
C ALA A 64 -0.54 3.72 -6.30
N ARG A 65 -1.36 4.77 -6.23
CA ARG A 65 -1.87 5.30 -4.96
C ARG A 65 -2.75 4.28 -4.24
N ALA A 66 -3.57 3.53 -4.97
CA ALA A 66 -4.36 2.46 -4.39
C ALA A 66 -3.49 1.33 -3.82
N PHE A 67 -2.42 0.94 -4.53
CA PHE A 67 -1.46 -0.02 -4.01
C PHE A 67 -0.82 0.47 -2.70
N ASP A 68 -0.31 1.71 -2.69
CA ASP A 68 0.35 2.28 -1.51
C ASP A 68 -0.59 2.35 -0.31
N PHE A 69 -1.84 2.76 -0.54
CA PHE A 69 -2.86 2.76 0.51
C PHE A 69 -3.03 1.38 1.15
N HIS A 70 -3.20 0.32 0.35
CA HIS A 70 -3.38 -1.04 0.88
C HIS A 70 -2.09 -1.58 1.51
N SER A 71 -0.92 -1.23 0.97
CA SER A 71 0.38 -1.59 1.54
C SER A 71 0.56 -0.96 2.92
N LEU A 72 0.21 0.32 3.07
CA LEU A 72 0.24 1.05 4.35
C LEU A 72 -0.75 0.49 5.35
N LEU A 73 -1.96 0.14 4.92
CA LEU A 73 -2.95 -0.50 5.79
C LEU A 73 -2.48 -1.86 6.32
N LEU A 74 -1.75 -2.64 5.51
CA LEU A 74 -1.30 -3.99 5.89
C LEU A 74 0.03 -3.99 6.66
N HIS A 75 0.89 -2.99 6.43
CA HIS A 75 2.28 -3.02 6.90
C HIS A 75 2.71 -1.77 7.67
N GLY A 76 1.87 -0.73 7.75
CA GLY A 76 2.19 0.52 8.43
C GLY A 76 3.44 1.19 7.91
N ILE A 77 4.30 1.69 8.80
CA ILE A 77 5.56 2.36 8.40
C ILE A 77 6.52 1.43 7.63
N LEU A 78 6.34 0.11 7.73
CA LEU A 78 7.14 -0.89 7.03
C LEU A 78 6.67 -1.13 5.60
N ALA A 79 5.57 -0.51 5.18
CA ALA A 79 5.06 -0.66 3.84
C ALA A 79 6.12 -0.30 2.78
N THR A 80 6.19 -1.16 1.77
CA THR A 80 6.82 -0.80 0.52
C THR A 80 5.81 0.01 -0.28
N THR A 81 6.14 1.26 -0.57
CA THR A 81 5.30 2.24 -1.27
C THR A 81 5.99 2.74 -2.52
N ASN A 82 5.19 3.26 -3.45
CA ASN A 82 5.60 3.94 -4.66
C ASN A 82 5.90 5.43 -4.42
N PHE A 83 5.27 6.03 -3.42
CA PHE A 83 5.45 7.42 -3.00
C PHE A 83 5.98 7.51 -1.58
N ASP A 84 6.52 8.68 -1.26
CA ASP A 84 6.91 9.03 0.11
C ASP A 84 5.68 9.43 0.92
N TYR A 85 5.61 8.93 2.14
CA TYR A 85 4.56 9.25 3.12
C TYR A 85 5.22 9.57 4.45
N CYS A 86 4.84 10.69 5.08
CA CYS A 86 5.25 10.96 6.44
C CYS A 86 4.36 10.23 7.45
N LYS A 87 4.81 10.16 8.71
CA LYS A 87 4.08 9.48 9.78
C LYS A 87 2.66 10.02 9.95
N GLU A 88 2.51 11.33 9.86
CA GLU A 88 1.23 12.04 10.03
C GLU A 88 0.24 11.66 8.91
N GLU A 89 0.72 11.54 7.68
CA GLU A 89 -0.10 11.10 6.54
C GLU A 89 -0.59 9.66 6.70
N ILE A 90 0.28 8.77 7.20
CA ILE A 90 -0.05 7.35 7.43
C ILE A 90 -1.12 7.24 8.52
N VAL A 91 -0.94 7.93 9.64
CA VAL A 91 -1.91 7.95 10.75
C VAL A 91 -3.25 8.49 10.26
N GLY A 92 -3.25 9.62 9.55
CA GLY A 92 -4.48 10.20 9.02
C GLY A 92 -5.19 9.30 8.00
N LEU A 93 -4.47 8.50 7.21
CA LEU A 93 -5.07 7.50 6.32
C LEU A 93 -5.75 6.37 7.10
N ALA A 94 -5.07 5.84 8.13
CA ALA A 94 -5.61 4.77 8.97
C ALA A 94 -6.87 5.22 9.71
N GLU A 95 -6.84 6.42 10.31
CA GLU A 95 -8.00 7.01 11.01
C GLU A 95 -9.19 7.16 10.08
N ARG A 96 -9.00 7.74 8.88
CA ARG A 96 -10.09 7.89 7.89
C ARG A 96 -10.68 6.55 7.48
N TYR A 97 -9.85 5.53 7.32
CA TYR A 97 -10.31 4.19 6.96
C TYR A 97 -11.14 3.54 8.07
N LEU A 98 -10.67 3.65 9.32
CA LEU A 98 -11.40 3.15 10.49
C LEU A 98 -12.73 3.88 10.69
N LEU A 99 -12.75 5.21 10.52
CA LEU A 99 -13.96 6.03 10.59
C LEU A 99 -14.97 5.70 9.50
N ALA A 100 -14.50 5.29 8.32
CA ALA A 100 -15.36 4.83 7.23
C ALA A 100 -16.00 3.44 7.48
N GLY A 101 -15.76 2.82 8.65
CA GLY A 101 -16.35 1.53 9.03
C GLY A 101 -15.87 0.36 8.18
N SER A 102 -14.76 0.53 7.46
CA SER A 102 -14.22 -0.49 6.57
C SER A 102 -13.41 -1.50 7.39
N LYS A 103 -13.79 -2.78 7.35
CA LYS A 103 -13.00 -3.87 7.97
C LYS A 103 -11.81 -4.21 7.08
N PHE A 104 -10.65 -4.38 7.70
CA PHE A 104 -9.51 -5.04 7.05
C PHE A 104 -9.95 -6.43 6.55
N ILE A 105 -9.60 -6.71 5.30
CA ILE A 105 -9.86 -7.97 4.58
C ILE A 105 -9.62 -9.23 5.41
#